data_AF-A0A973G798-F1
#
_entry.id   AF-A0A973G798-F1
#
_cell.length_a   1.000
_cell.length_b   1.000
_cell.length_c   1.000
_cell.angle_alpha   90.00
_cell.angle_beta   90.00
_cell.angle_gamma   90.00
#
_symmetry.space_group_name_H-M   'P 1'
#
loop_
_entity.id
_entity.type
_entity.pdbx_description
1 polymer ?
#
loop_
_entity_poly.entity_id
_entity_poly.type
_entity_poly.pdbx_seq_one_letter_code
_entity_poly.pdbx_strand_id
1 'polypeptide(L)'
;IEGIFTHLSSSETLNDYNQMQWMLFKELLDKLQEHNIHIPIKHMANSGAILNYPGFHLDIVRPGLMSYGIYPGPETKTKARLAPVMSFKTRIALIKEFPKGYGIGYGRSYITSKPTKIATIPVGYGDGYERILSNQGEVLIKGMRAPIVGRISMDMCTIDVSHIEDCRIGDEVVLMGNQGNECISADEIADKVKTISYEILCAIGKRAPRVFLHHGKTNSVEPRLRRIFIPDEEKSISRIDSIIRHCFQTRARSEELGDAIYYEMFETLFGKVDRQLELRTNFKYTIKIQEFPREEILAYHAAGDYFRVTTHIEYIKTIKNHIFVIGCALNDTQLAAFFNDTRCEYRWLLNRGDDLVLERDFRVSRVRIDNEDIPLIRSENTERGYEVWCGDDALRKKLNKQAKVEIEIITKKSKSSNTFSVYLVYPTRGMDILFNYEGVKFKYVKEVSFFSGKQPYPEVTAKKGKSVRLRISDDEWIFPNSGVTFFWGF
;
A
#
# COMPACT_ATOMS: atom_id res chain seq x y z
N ILE A 1 -33.75 13.06 14.40
CA ILE A 1 -32.50 13.27 15.18
C ILE A 1 -32.19 11.95 15.86
N GLU A 2 -31.14 11.26 15.42
CA GLU A 2 -30.82 9.91 15.91
C GLU A 2 -30.09 9.93 17.26
N GLY A 3 -29.24 10.94 17.50
CA GLY A 3 -28.53 11.03 18.78
C GLY A 3 -28.16 12.45 19.19
N ILE A 4 -27.80 12.58 20.47
CA ILE A 4 -27.32 13.80 21.11
C ILE A 4 -26.15 13.46 22.04
N PHE A 5 -25.15 14.34 22.09
CA PHE A 5 -23.95 14.07 22.87
C PHE A 5 -23.27 15.31 23.42
N THR A 6 -22.40 15.05 24.40
CA THR A 6 -21.38 15.98 24.88
C THR A 6 -20.03 15.24 25.06
N HIS A 7 -18.98 15.96 25.44
CA HIS A 7 -17.65 15.40 25.66
C HIS A 7 -17.06 15.94 26.97
N LEU A 8 -16.65 15.04 27.87
CA LEU A 8 -15.94 15.42 29.09
C LEU A 8 -14.53 15.87 28.76
N SER A 9 -14.13 17.03 29.26
CA SER A 9 -12.81 17.63 28.94
C SER A 9 -11.70 17.22 29.91
N SER A 10 -12.04 16.58 31.02
CA SER A 10 -11.08 16.19 32.07
C SER A 10 -11.41 14.82 32.65
N SER A 11 -11.86 13.91 31.80
CA SER A 11 -12.36 12.59 32.17
C SER A 11 -11.27 11.63 32.72
N GLU A 12 -10.00 11.98 32.51
CA GLU A 12 -8.82 11.21 32.87
C GLU A 12 -8.60 11.20 34.40
N THR A 13 -9.13 12.19 35.12
CA THR A 13 -9.04 12.34 36.57
C THR A 13 -10.42 12.50 37.22
N LEU A 14 -10.49 12.20 38.52
CA LEU A 14 -11.66 12.47 39.35
C LEU A 14 -11.69 13.94 39.77
N ASN A 15 -12.69 14.70 39.29
CA ASN A 15 -12.86 16.12 39.65
C ASN A 15 -14.32 16.58 39.51
N ASP A 16 -14.63 17.68 40.20
CA ASP A 16 -15.99 18.25 40.27
C ASP A 16 -16.45 18.87 38.94
N TYR A 17 -15.51 19.27 38.08
CA TYR A 17 -15.85 19.86 36.78
C TYR A 17 -16.60 18.85 35.90
N ASN A 18 -16.21 17.57 35.91
CA ASN A 18 -16.92 16.53 35.18
C ASN A 18 -18.36 16.32 35.70
N GLN A 19 -18.59 16.49 37.02
CA GLN A 19 -19.94 16.46 37.59
C GLN A 19 -20.77 17.66 37.12
N MET A 20 -20.17 18.85 37.05
CA MET A 20 -20.83 20.02 36.48
C MET A 20 -21.21 19.81 35.01
N GLN A 21 -20.31 19.25 34.19
CA GLN A 21 -20.61 18.91 32.79
C GLN A 21 -21.78 17.91 32.68
N TRP A 22 -21.83 16.91 33.57
CA TRP A 22 -22.96 15.98 33.68
C TRP A 22 -24.26 16.69 34.02
N MET A 23 -24.29 17.53 35.05
CA MET A 23 -25.50 18.25 35.46
C MET A 23 -26.06 19.12 34.34
N LEU A 24 -25.21 19.87 33.64
CA LEU A 24 -25.60 20.72 32.51
C LEU A 24 -26.19 19.90 31.35
N PHE A 25 -25.56 18.77 31.02
CA PHE A 25 -26.05 17.91 29.96
C PHE A 25 -27.38 17.26 30.34
N LYS A 26 -27.50 16.81 31.60
CA LYS A 26 -28.74 16.25 32.14
C LYS A 26 -29.88 17.27 32.10
N GLU A 27 -29.65 18.51 32.52
CA GLU A 27 -30.65 19.59 32.48
C GLU A 27 -31.16 19.84 31.04
N LEU A 28 -30.25 19.81 30.05
CA LEU A 28 -30.65 19.91 28.64
C LEU A 28 -31.53 18.74 28.20
N LEU A 29 -31.17 17.51 28.59
CA LEU A 29 -31.95 16.31 28.26
C LEU A 29 -33.34 16.36 28.91
N ASP A 30 -33.42 16.79 30.17
CA ASP A 30 -34.68 16.95 30.90
C ASP A 30 -35.58 18.00 30.21
N LYS A 31 -35.03 19.15 29.80
CA LYS A 31 -35.77 20.18 29.04
C LYS A 31 -36.29 19.69 27.68
N LEU A 32 -35.49 18.91 26.96
CA LEU A 32 -35.92 18.32 25.69
C LEU A 32 -37.09 17.36 25.91
N GLN A 33 -37.03 16.57 26.98
CA GLN A 33 -38.11 15.66 27.36
C GLN A 33 -39.39 16.41 27.77
N GLU A 34 -39.29 17.51 28.54
CA GLU A 34 -40.42 18.38 28.89
C GLU A 34 -41.13 18.96 27.65
N HIS A 35 -40.39 19.18 26.56
CA HIS A 35 -40.94 19.65 25.27
C HIS A 35 -41.40 18.52 24.35
N ASN A 36 -41.51 17.27 24.86
CA ASN A 36 -41.85 16.07 24.08
C ASN A 36 -40.90 15.79 22.90
N ILE A 37 -39.64 16.23 22.98
CA ILE A 37 -38.61 15.95 21.96
C ILE A 37 -37.86 14.69 22.38
N HIS A 38 -38.17 13.57 21.73
CA HIS A 38 -37.51 12.30 21.98
C HIS A 38 -36.25 12.14 21.13
N ILE A 39 -35.12 11.85 21.78
CA ILE A 39 -33.84 11.49 21.14
C ILE A 39 -33.41 10.10 21.65
N PRO A 40 -33.30 9.10 20.77
CA PRO A 40 -33.13 7.71 21.19
C PRO A 40 -31.73 7.43 21.74
N ILE A 41 -30.67 8.02 21.16
CA ILE A 41 -29.30 7.73 21.55
C ILE A 41 -28.65 8.94 22.24
N LYS A 42 -28.28 8.78 23.50
CA LYS A 42 -27.59 9.80 24.33
C LYS A 42 -26.24 9.25 24.76
N HIS A 43 -25.18 10.01 24.56
CA HIS A 43 -23.84 9.56 24.93
C HIS A 43 -22.90 10.68 25.35
N MET A 44 -22.07 10.42 26.35
CA MET A 44 -21.07 11.40 26.81
C MET A 44 -19.70 10.79 27.14
N ALA A 45 -19.67 9.50 27.51
CA ALA A 45 -18.47 8.88 28.03
C ALA A 45 -17.43 8.58 26.94
N ASN A 46 -16.27 9.23 27.02
CA ASN A 46 -15.04 8.84 26.33
C ASN A 46 -14.27 7.79 27.17
N SER A 47 -13.07 7.36 26.74
CA SER A 47 -12.28 6.33 27.45
C SER A 47 -12.06 6.63 28.95
N GLY A 48 -11.77 7.89 29.31
CA GLY A 48 -11.58 8.26 30.72
C GLY A 48 -12.88 8.14 31.50
N ALA A 49 -13.98 8.63 30.94
CA ALA A 49 -15.29 8.55 31.55
C ALA A 49 -15.80 7.12 31.71
N ILE A 50 -15.49 6.24 30.76
CA ILE A 50 -15.83 4.82 30.83
C ILE A 50 -15.27 4.19 32.11
N LEU A 51 -14.02 4.52 32.45
CA LEU A 51 -13.31 3.95 33.60
C LEU A 51 -13.57 4.71 34.90
N ASN A 52 -13.62 6.04 34.86
CA ASN A 52 -13.71 6.88 36.06
C ASN A 52 -15.15 7.19 36.49
N TYR A 53 -16.11 7.22 35.56
CA TYR A 53 -17.48 7.67 35.82
C TYR A 53 -18.54 6.69 35.26
N PRO A 54 -18.71 5.49 35.87
CA PRO A 54 -19.72 4.52 35.44
C PRO A 54 -21.16 5.08 35.36
N GLY A 55 -21.49 6.07 36.20
CA GLY A 55 -22.81 6.74 36.17
C GLY A 55 -23.08 7.58 34.92
N PHE A 56 -22.09 7.82 34.06
CA PHE A 56 -22.21 8.67 32.86
C PHE A 56 -22.38 7.88 31.55
N HIS A 57 -22.66 6.58 31.63
CA HIS A 57 -22.67 5.69 30.46
C HIS A 57 -23.88 5.86 29.53
N LEU A 58 -24.96 6.51 29.98
CA LEU A 58 -26.17 6.81 29.19
C LEU A 58 -26.59 5.62 28.30
N ASP A 59 -26.91 5.84 27.02
CA ASP A 59 -27.34 4.76 26.12
C ASP A 59 -26.14 4.06 25.45
N ILE A 60 -25.09 4.80 25.07
CA ILE A 60 -23.85 4.26 24.51
C ILE A 60 -22.61 5.00 25.02
N VAL A 61 -21.44 4.34 24.95
CA VAL A 61 -20.13 4.89 25.30
C VAL A 61 -19.17 4.90 24.10
N ARG A 62 -18.11 5.73 24.15
CA ARG A 62 -17.19 5.96 23.02
C ARG A 62 -15.73 5.64 23.40
N PRO A 63 -15.32 4.36 23.42
CA PRO A 63 -13.96 3.97 23.75
C PRO A 63 -13.01 4.30 22.58
N GLY A 64 -12.10 5.25 22.81
CA GLY A 64 -11.05 5.66 21.88
C GLY A 64 -9.70 5.03 22.25
N LEU A 65 -8.88 5.74 23.03
CA LEU A 65 -7.56 5.28 23.49
C LEU A 65 -7.56 3.89 24.12
N MET A 66 -8.56 3.57 24.95
CA MET A 66 -8.59 2.31 25.67
C MET A 66 -8.76 1.11 24.72
N SER A 67 -9.35 1.31 23.55
CA SER A 67 -9.46 0.30 22.49
C SER A 67 -8.10 -0.05 21.89
N TYR A 68 -7.11 0.83 22.01
CA TYR A 68 -5.70 0.57 21.65
C TYR A 68 -4.88 0.00 22.82
N GLY A 69 -5.54 -0.29 23.94
CA GLY A 69 -4.90 -0.86 25.12
C GLY A 69 -4.12 0.13 25.97
N ILE A 70 -4.37 1.44 25.79
CA ILE A 70 -3.68 2.51 26.53
C ILE A 70 -4.64 3.16 27.53
N TYR A 71 -4.15 3.37 28.74
CA TYR A 71 -4.92 3.98 29.83
C TYR A 71 -5.03 5.51 29.62
N PRO A 72 -6.22 6.12 29.74
CA PRO A 72 -6.40 7.58 29.60
C PRO A 72 -5.61 8.43 30.59
N GLY A 73 -5.34 7.90 31.79
CA GLY A 73 -4.55 8.58 32.80
C GLY A 73 -4.14 7.66 33.94
N PRO A 74 -3.23 8.10 34.84
CA PRO A 74 -2.71 7.29 35.95
C PRO A 74 -3.80 6.68 36.83
N GLU A 75 -4.85 7.45 37.14
CA GLU A 75 -5.97 7.02 37.99
C GLU A 75 -6.81 5.88 37.38
N THR A 76 -6.69 5.66 36.07
CA THR A 76 -7.46 4.62 35.36
C THR A 76 -6.73 3.27 35.30
N LYS A 77 -5.43 3.21 35.65
CA LYS A 77 -4.57 2.02 35.45
C LYS A 77 -5.04 0.75 36.16
N THR A 78 -5.79 0.89 37.26
CA THR A 78 -6.28 -0.25 38.06
C THR A 78 -7.73 -0.62 37.75
N LYS A 79 -8.41 0.15 36.88
CA LYS A 79 -9.86 0.04 36.67
C LYS A 79 -10.24 -0.90 35.52
N ALA A 80 -9.27 -1.30 34.70
CA ALA A 80 -9.44 -2.26 33.62
C ALA A 80 -8.13 -3.01 33.36
N ARG A 81 -8.19 -4.11 32.61
CA ARG A 81 -7.02 -4.81 32.09
C ARG A 81 -6.86 -4.47 30.60
N LEU A 82 -6.16 -3.39 30.32
CA LEU A 82 -5.84 -2.96 28.96
C LEU A 82 -4.51 -3.56 28.51
N ALA A 83 -4.45 -4.00 27.25
CA ALA A 83 -3.26 -4.59 26.65
C ALA A 83 -2.91 -3.82 25.36
N PRO A 84 -1.75 -3.14 25.28
CA PRO A 84 -1.34 -2.42 24.09
C PRO A 84 -1.36 -3.31 22.84
N VAL A 85 -2.01 -2.85 21.78
CA VAL A 85 -2.26 -3.66 20.56
C VAL A 85 -1.34 -3.34 19.39
N MET A 86 -0.45 -2.35 19.53
CA MET A 86 0.43 -1.88 18.46
C MET A 86 1.90 -1.99 18.83
N SER A 87 2.72 -2.45 17.88
CA SER A 87 4.17 -2.39 17.94
C SER A 87 4.73 -1.80 16.65
N PHE A 88 5.80 -1.03 16.75
CA PHE A 88 6.52 -0.49 15.60
C PHE A 88 7.95 -1.04 15.58
N LYS A 89 8.32 -1.67 14.47
CA LYS A 89 9.54 -2.46 14.34
C LYS A 89 10.26 -2.17 13.03
N THR A 90 11.57 -2.35 13.03
CA THR A 90 12.44 -2.29 11.85
C THR A 90 13.56 -3.33 11.98
N ARG A 91 14.54 -3.29 11.08
CA ARG A 91 15.74 -4.14 11.13
C ARG A 91 17.00 -3.32 10.96
N ILE A 92 18.11 -3.80 11.52
CA ILE A 92 19.42 -3.18 11.30
C ILE A 92 19.80 -3.28 9.82
N ALA A 93 20.10 -2.15 9.18
CA ALA A 93 20.54 -2.09 7.79
C ALA A 93 22.07 -2.09 7.65
N LEU A 94 22.78 -1.50 8.62
CA LEU A 94 24.23 -1.33 8.58
C LEU A 94 24.79 -1.23 10.00
N ILE A 95 26.01 -1.75 10.20
CA ILE A 95 26.78 -1.57 11.43
C ILE A 95 28.18 -1.06 11.06
N LYS A 96 28.66 -0.05 11.77
CA LYS A 96 30.01 0.52 11.60
C LYS A 96 30.62 0.87 12.96
N GLU A 97 31.94 0.74 13.06
CA GLU A 97 32.70 1.19 14.22
C GLU A 97 33.31 2.56 13.96
N PHE A 98 33.25 3.43 14.97
CA PHE A 98 33.78 4.78 14.90
C PHE A 98 34.77 5.01 16.05
N PRO A 99 35.90 5.70 15.80
CA PRO A 99 36.84 6.06 16.86
C PRO A 99 36.24 7.12 17.79
N LYS A 100 36.89 7.36 18.93
CA LYS A 100 36.60 8.51 19.81
C LYS A 100 36.74 9.83 19.05
N GLY A 101 35.86 10.79 19.31
CA GLY A 101 35.86 12.14 18.73
C GLY A 101 35.16 12.26 17.37
N TYR A 102 34.54 11.18 16.89
CA TYR A 102 33.84 11.16 15.60
C TYR A 102 32.41 11.70 15.72
N GLY A 103 31.96 12.46 14.72
CA GLY A 103 30.61 13.03 14.70
C GLY A 103 29.59 12.13 14.02
N ILE A 104 28.45 11.92 14.66
CA ILE A 104 27.34 11.09 14.15
C ILE A 104 26.12 11.97 13.82
N GLY A 105 25.54 11.71 12.63
CA GLY A 105 24.34 12.36 12.14
C GLY A 105 24.51 13.83 11.73
N TYR A 106 23.40 14.44 11.29
CA TYR A 106 23.40 15.82 10.81
C TYR A 106 23.85 16.81 11.88
N GLY A 107 24.66 17.79 11.48
CA GLY A 107 25.19 18.82 12.38
C GLY A 107 26.14 18.28 13.44
N ARG A 108 26.60 17.02 13.32
CA ARG A 108 27.49 16.36 14.29
C ARG A 108 26.95 16.49 15.72
N SER A 109 25.64 16.35 15.89
CA SER A 109 24.96 16.58 17.17
C SER A 109 25.35 15.58 18.25
N TYR A 110 25.98 14.48 17.87
CA TYR A 110 26.56 13.49 18.78
C TYR A 110 28.02 13.29 18.42
N ILE A 111 28.91 13.36 19.42
CA ILE A 111 30.33 13.09 19.28
C ILE A 111 30.67 11.88 20.14
N THR A 112 31.30 10.87 19.55
CA THR A 112 31.68 9.64 20.27
C THR A 112 32.70 9.95 21.36
N SER A 113 32.42 9.53 22.60
CA SER A 113 33.33 9.72 23.74
C SER A 113 34.39 8.62 23.88
N LYS A 114 34.18 7.50 23.19
CA LYS A 114 35.02 6.28 23.15
C LYS A 114 34.89 5.62 21.76
N PRO A 115 35.64 4.55 21.45
CA PRO A 115 35.30 3.70 20.31
C PRO A 115 33.86 3.20 20.44
N THR A 116 33.04 3.43 19.43
CA THR A 116 31.59 3.21 19.49
C THR A 116 31.13 2.45 18.25
N LYS A 117 30.35 1.39 18.46
CA LYS A 117 29.68 0.62 17.42
C LYS A 117 28.29 1.19 17.17
N ILE A 118 28.07 1.70 15.97
CA ILE A 118 26.83 2.37 15.57
C ILE A 118 26.10 1.51 14.54
N ALA A 119 24.82 1.22 14.82
CA ALA A 119 23.91 0.63 13.86
C ALA A 119 23.04 1.71 13.19
N THR A 120 22.73 1.53 11.92
CA THR A 120 21.79 2.36 11.16
C THR A 120 20.52 1.56 10.89
N ILE A 121 19.37 2.17 11.16
CA ILE A 121 18.05 1.58 10.94
C ILE A 121 17.24 2.41 9.93
N PRO A 122 16.49 1.76 9.00
CA PRO A 122 15.73 2.41 7.94
C PRO A 122 14.37 2.90 8.46
N VAL A 123 14.43 3.91 9.31
CA VAL A 123 13.27 4.60 9.86
C VAL A 123 13.64 6.02 10.25
N GLY A 124 12.77 6.98 9.92
CA GLY A 124 12.98 8.39 10.24
C GLY A 124 11.70 9.16 10.46
N TYR A 125 11.80 10.49 10.46
CA TYR A 125 10.64 11.36 10.69
C TYR A 125 9.61 11.28 9.54
N GLY A 126 10.01 10.86 8.34
CA GLY A 126 9.10 10.55 7.23
C GLY A 126 8.14 9.40 7.56
N ASP A 127 8.58 8.48 8.43
CA ASP A 127 7.77 7.38 8.96
C ASP A 127 7.01 7.76 10.22
N GLY A 128 7.11 9.01 10.66
CA GLY A 128 6.53 9.50 11.92
C GLY A 128 7.31 9.12 13.17
N TYR A 129 8.57 8.68 13.01
CA TYR A 129 9.51 8.60 14.13
C TYR A 129 10.18 9.96 14.32
N GLU A 130 9.54 10.79 15.12
CA GLU A 130 9.72 12.24 15.09
C GLU A 130 11.14 12.70 15.44
N ARG A 131 11.60 13.76 14.77
CA ARG A 131 12.94 14.32 14.94
C ARG A 131 13.24 14.76 16.38
N ILE A 132 12.20 15.06 17.16
CA ILE A 132 12.32 15.42 18.58
C ILE A 132 13.03 14.32 19.38
N LEU A 133 12.96 13.05 18.98
CA LEU A 133 13.62 11.92 19.66
C LEU A 133 15.15 11.87 19.45
N SER A 134 15.73 12.79 18.66
CA SER A 134 17.18 12.85 18.42
C SER A 134 17.97 12.98 19.73
N ASN A 135 18.93 12.07 19.97
CA ASN A 135 19.77 11.99 21.18
C ASN A 135 19.04 11.74 22.50
N GLN A 136 17.75 11.36 22.49
CA GLN A 136 17.00 11.07 23.73
C GLN A 136 16.05 9.87 23.62
N GLY A 137 15.70 9.47 22.40
CA GLY A 137 14.95 8.25 22.16
C GLY A 137 15.82 7.01 22.30
N GLU A 138 15.16 5.87 22.46
CA GLU A 138 15.76 4.55 22.61
C GLU A 138 15.00 3.55 21.75
N VAL A 139 15.65 2.44 21.43
CA VAL A 139 15.05 1.28 20.76
C VAL A 139 15.42 0.00 21.51
N LEU A 140 14.71 -1.10 21.28
CA LEU A 140 15.07 -2.42 21.80
C LEU A 140 15.71 -3.27 20.72
N ILE A 141 16.85 -3.89 21.04
CA ILE A 141 17.53 -4.89 20.22
C ILE A 141 17.96 -6.04 21.13
N LYS A 142 17.59 -7.27 20.76
CA LYS A 142 17.81 -8.48 21.58
C LYS A 142 17.36 -8.33 23.04
N GLY A 143 16.30 -7.57 23.28
CA GLY A 143 15.76 -7.31 24.63
C GLY A 143 16.59 -6.33 25.45
N MET A 144 17.48 -5.56 24.83
CA MET A 144 18.27 -4.51 25.48
C MET A 144 17.97 -3.15 24.87
N ARG A 145 17.96 -2.10 25.71
CA ARG A 145 17.79 -0.71 25.26
C ARG A 145 19.08 -0.21 24.60
N ALA A 146 18.92 0.43 23.44
CA ALA A 146 19.98 1.10 22.68
C ALA A 146 19.58 2.56 22.42
N PRO A 147 20.41 3.55 22.78
CA PRO A 147 20.06 4.95 22.59
C PRO A 147 20.21 5.37 21.13
N ILE A 148 19.32 6.26 20.68
CA ILE A 148 19.46 6.99 19.42
C ILE A 148 20.57 8.01 19.58
N VAL A 149 21.51 8.01 18.65
CA VAL A 149 22.63 8.94 18.65
C VAL A 149 22.71 9.67 17.31
N GLY A 150 22.86 10.98 17.37
CA GLY A 150 22.75 11.85 16.20
C GLY A 150 21.30 12.28 15.92
N ARG A 151 21.15 13.19 14.96
CA ARG A 151 19.83 13.62 14.49
C ARG A 151 19.16 12.55 13.66
N ILE A 152 17.89 12.28 13.96
CA ILE A 152 17.00 11.48 13.12
C ILE A 152 16.82 12.18 11.76
N SER A 153 17.05 11.46 10.67
CA SER A 153 16.85 11.94 9.30
C SER A 153 15.47 11.57 8.76
N MET A 154 15.21 11.85 7.47
CA MET A 154 13.88 11.60 6.89
C MET A 154 13.53 10.12 6.90
N ASP A 155 14.49 9.26 6.54
CA ASP A 155 14.21 7.83 6.28
C ASP A 155 15.14 6.90 7.09
N MET A 156 16.08 7.45 7.87
CA MET A 156 17.08 6.69 8.63
C MET A 156 17.39 7.34 9.98
N CYS A 157 17.74 6.53 10.97
CA CYS A 157 18.40 7.01 12.19
C CYS A 157 19.49 6.03 12.66
N THR A 158 20.31 6.51 13.58
CA THR A 158 21.48 5.79 14.09
C THR A 158 21.35 5.56 15.59
N ILE A 159 21.83 4.40 16.03
CA ILE A 159 21.72 3.91 17.41
C ILE A 159 23.06 3.37 17.87
N ASP A 160 23.41 3.59 19.14
CA ASP A 160 24.61 3.03 19.76
C ASP A 160 24.33 1.61 20.23
N VAL A 161 25.05 0.65 19.67
CA VAL A 161 24.94 -0.78 19.96
C VAL A 161 26.25 -1.34 20.55
N SER A 162 27.11 -0.47 21.09
CA SER A 162 28.42 -0.86 21.61
C SER A 162 28.37 -1.89 22.74
N HIS A 163 27.33 -1.84 23.57
CA HIS A 163 27.11 -2.74 24.71
C HIS A 163 26.29 -3.98 24.37
N ILE A 164 25.81 -4.12 23.13
CA ILE A 164 24.99 -5.26 22.71
C ILE A 164 25.88 -6.26 21.97
N GLU A 165 26.15 -7.40 22.62
CA GLU A 165 26.90 -8.50 22.04
C GLU A 165 26.17 -9.12 20.85
N ASP A 166 26.93 -9.62 19.86
CA ASP A 166 26.41 -10.29 18.67
C ASP A 166 25.33 -9.52 17.88
N CYS A 167 25.34 -8.19 17.93
CA CYS A 167 24.47 -7.34 17.12
C CYS A 167 24.83 -7.46 15.63
N ARG A 168 23.87 -7.86 14.78
CA ARG A 168 24.07 -8.18 13.35
C ARG A 168 23.11 -7.43 12.45
N ILE A 169 23.53 -7.20 11.20
CA ILE A 169 22.64 -6.71 10.14
C ILE A 169 21.45 -7.68 10.02
N GLY A 170 20.24 -7.13 9.92
CA GLY A 170 18.99 -7.88 9.86
C GLY A 170 18.33 -8.17 11.21
N ASP A 171 19.00 -7.91 12.34
CA ASP A 171 18.40 -8.07 13.67
C ASP A 171 17.15 -7.19 13.83
N GLU A 172 16.11 -7.72 14.46
CA GLU A 172 14.87 -6.98 14.76
C GLU A 172 15.13 -5.88 15.78
N VAL A 173 14.64 -4.68 15.45
CA VAL A 173 14.68 -3.51 16.30
C VAL A 173 13.25 -3.09 16.60
N VAL A 174 12.89 -2.98 17.89
CA VAL A 174 11.57 -2.51 18.33
C VAL A 174 11.67 -1.06 18.76
N LEU A 175 10.99 -0.17 18.04
CA LEU A 175 10.93 1.26 18.35
C LEU A 175 9.83 1.60 19.35
N MET A 176 8.76 0.81 19.36
CA MET A 176 7.65 0.89 20.30
C MET A 176 7.02 -0.50 20.43
N GLY A 177 6.79 -0.98 21.64
CA GLY A 177 6.29 -2.33 21.94
C GLY A 177 7.26 -3.13 22.80
N ASN A 178 7.06 -4.45 22.84
CA ASN A 178 7.82 -5.38 23.67
C ASN A 178 8.91 -6.11 22.88
N GLN A 179 10.05 -6.37 23.53
CA GLN A 179 11.06 -7.31 23.07
C GLN A 179 11.70 -8.02 24.27
N GLY A 180 11.48 -9.33 24.40
CA GLY A 180 11.89 -10.07 25.59
C GLY A 180 11.13 -9.57 26.83
N ASN A 181 11.87 -9.23 27.89
CA ASN A 181 11.32 -8.67 29.13
C ASN A 181 11.27 -7.14 29.14
N GLU A 182 11.74 -6.48 28.08
CA GLU A 182 11.76 -5.03 27.95
C GLU A 182 10.59 -4.52 27.11
N CYS A 183 10.16 -3.29 27.40
CA CYS A 183 9.07 -2.60 26.72
C CYS A 183 9.42 -1.12 26.53
N ILE A 184 9.16 -0.58 25.33
CA ILE A 184 9.10 0.86 25.10
C ILE A 184 7.65 1.20 24.75
N SER A 185 6.92 1.80 25.70
CA SER A 185 5.48 2.09 25.52
C SER A 185 5.25 3.43 24.80
N ALA A 186 4.03 3.62 24.27
CA ALA A 186 3.64 4.92 23.72
C ALA A 186 3.67 6.03 24.80
N ASP A 187 3.27 5.71 26.04
CA ASP A 187 3.30 6.63 27.18
C ASP A 187 4.74 7.06 27.49
N GLU A 188 5.68 6.11 27.49
CA GLU A 188 7.10 6.41 27.73
C GLU A 188 7.69 7.34 26.66
N ILE A 189 7.37 7.09 25.39
CA ILE A 189 7.79 7.98 24.29
C ILE A 189 7.16 9.36 24.48
N ALA A 190 5.86 9.41 24.79
CA ALA A 190 5.11 10.63 24.99
C ALA A 190 5.68 11.48 26.13
N ASP A 191 6.00 10.85 27.27
CA ASP A 191 6.61 11.50 28.44
C ASP A 191 7.97 12.12 28.10
N LYS A 192 8.83 11.39 27.35
CA LYS A 192 10.13 11.91 26.90
C LYS A 192 10.01 13.16 26.04
N VAL A 193 8.98 13.24 25.20
CA VAL A 193 8.80 14.36 24.25
C VAL A 193 7.75 15.38 24.70
N LYS A 194 7.22 15.22 25.92
CA LYS A 194 6.20 16.09 26.53
C LYS A 194 4.92 16.21 25.69
N THR A 195 4.39 15.06 25.26
CA THR A 195 3.08 14.97 24.62
C THR A 195 2.24 13.84 25.24
N ILE A 196 1.19 13.41 24.54
CA ILE A 196 0.28 12.33 24.93
C ILE A 196 0.42 11.14 23.97
N SER A 197 0.14 9.94 24.48
CA SER A 197 0.18 8.70 23.68
C SER A 197 -0.66 8.73 22.41
N TYR A 198 -1.77 9.48 22.39
CA TYR A 198 -2.55 9.68 21.16
C TYR A 198 -1.72 10.24 20.02
N GLU A 199 -0.86 11.23 20.29
CA GLU A 199 -0.03 11.83 19.24
C GLU A 199 1.01 10.83 18.74
N ILE A 200 1.63 10.07 19.65
CA ILE A 200 2.60 9.02 19.30
C ILE A 200 1.96 7.95 18.42
N LEU A 201 0.79 7.42 18.83
CA LEU A 201 0.07 6.38 18.11
C LEU A 201 -0.40 6.85 16.72
N CYS A 202 -0.84 8.10 16.61
CA CYS A 202 -1.25 8.70 15.34
C CYS A 202 -0.07 9.02 14.41
N ALA A 203 1.09 9.37 14.99
CA ALA A 203 2.26 9.74 14.23
C ALA A 203 3.01 8.53 13.69
N ILE A 204 3.22 7.50 14.50
CA ILE A 204 4.19 6.45 14.22
C ILE A 204 3.76 5.55 13.05
N GLY A 205 4.73 5.11 12.26
CA GLY A 205 4.51 4.23 11.12
C GLY A 205 3.71 4.87 9.98
N LYS A 206 3.69 6.21 9.82
CA LYS A 206 2.97 6.93 8.74
C LYS A 206 3.12 6.25 7.37
N ARG A 207 4.36 5.96 6.94
CA ARG A 207 4.69 5.28 5.68
C ARG A 207 4.83 3.75 5.80
N ALA A 208 4.84 3.22 7.03
CA ALA A 208 5.08 1.79 7.25
C ALA A 208 3.85 0.93 6.89
N PRO A 209 4.07 -0.29 6.37
CA PRO A 209 2.98 -1.27 6.21
C PRO A 209 2.43 -1.67 7.58
N ARG A 210 1.12 -1.94 7.66
CA ARG A 210 0.48 -2.42 8.89
C ARG A 210 0.29 -3.93 8.77
N VAL A 211 0.73 -4.67 9.78
CA VAL A 211 0.58 -6.12 9.85
C VAL A 211 -0.39 -6.43 10.98
N PHE A 212 -1.55 -7.00 10.65
CA PHE A 212 -2.58 -7.34 11.62
C PHE A 212 -2.41 -8.78 12.10
N LEU A 213 -2.35 -8.94 13.42
CA LEU A 213 -2.19 -10.22 14.08
C LEU A 213 -3.53 -10.65 14.67
N HIS A 214 -3.92 -11.90 14.43
CA HIS A 214 -5.11 -12.50 15.03
C HIS A 214 -4.70 -13.80 15.71
N HIS A 215 -4.94 -13.91 17.02
CA HIS A 215 -4.44 -15.01 17.85
C HIS A 215 -2.94 -15.34 17.63
N GLY A 216 -2.10 -14.30 17.50
CA GLY A 216 -0.65 -14.46 17.32
C GLY A 216 -0.22 -14.97 15.94
N LYS A 217 -1.15 -15.21 15.01
CA LYS A 217 -0.86 -15.55 13.62
C LYS A 217 -1.03 -14.30 12.76
N THR A 218 -0.10 -14.11 11.82
CA THR A 218 -0.24 -13.07 10.79
C THR A 218 -1.41 -13.42 9.90
N ASN A 219 -2.56 -12.77 10.13
CA ASN A 219 -3.79 -13.03 9.38
C ASN A 219 -3.85 -12.21 8.09
N SER A 220 -3.33 -10.97 8.11
CA SER A 220 -3.26 -10.10 6.94
C SER A 220 -2.09 -9.12 7.04
N VAL A 221 -1.48 -8.82 5.89
CA VAL A 221 -0.59 -7.67 5.72
C VAL A 221 -1.39 -6.68 4.90
N GLU A 222 -1.80 -5.56 5.51
CA GLU A 222 -2.42 -4.49 4.75
C GLU A 222 -1.33 -3.46 4.38
N PRO A 223 -0.93 -3.36 3.10
CA PRO A 223 -0.22 -2.18 2.64
C PRO A 223 -1.18 -0.99 2.76
N ARG A 224 -0.84 0.05 3.53
CA ARG A 224 -1.72 1.22 3.55
C ARG A 224 -1.53 2.04 2.27
N LEU A 225 -2.55 1.97 1.42
CA LEU A 225 -2.94 3.01 0.49
C LEU A 225 -3.09 4.36 1.23
N ARG A 226 -2.67 5.44 0.57
CA ARG A 226 -2.87 6.82 1.02
C ARG A 226 -4.36 7.04 1.30
N ARG A 227 -4.68 7.43 2.54
CA ARG A 227 -5.96 8.02 2.99
C ARG A 227 -7.21 7.67 2.14
N ILE A 228 -8.02 6.73 2.62
CA ILE A 228 -9.47 6.82 2.41
C ILE A 228 -10.14 6.72 3.78
N PHE A 229 -10.74 7.83 4.19
CA PHE A 229 -11.77 7.90 5.21
C PHE A 229 -13.06 7.45 4.53
N ILE A 230 -13.69 6.37 5.00
CA ILE A 230 -15.00 5.90 4.52
C ILE A 230 -15.99 6.13 5.66
N PRO A 231 -16.87 7.13 5.60
CA PRO A 231 -18.10 7.14 6.36
C PRO A 231 -19.21 6.37 5.60
N ASP A 232 -20.06 5.68 6.36
CA ASP A 232 -21.24 4.91 5.92
C ASP A 232 -22.36 5.80 5.33
N GLU A 233 -22.10 6.46 4.20
CA GLU A 233 -23.14 7.08 3.37
C GLU A 233 -23.05 6.57 1.93
N GLU A 234 -23.48 5.32 1.79
CA GLU A 234 -23.40 4.43 0.63
C GLU A 234 -24.29 4.81 -0.57
N LYS A 235 -24.67 6.09 -0.76
CA LYS A 235 -25.44 6.56 -1.93
C LYS A 235 -24.80 7.74 -2.68
N SER A 236 -23.59 8.12 -2.31
CA SER A 236 -23.03 9.41 -2.67
C SER A 236 -22.17 9.39 -3.94
N ILE A 237 -21.39 8.37 -4.26
CA ILE A 237 -20.39 8.52 -5.36
C ILE A 237 -21.00 8.47 -6.76
N SER A 238 -21.95 7.57 -7.06
CA SER A 238 -22.66 7.60 -8.36
C SER A 238 -23.55 8.83 -8.49
N ARG A 239 -24.08 9.32 -7.36
CA ARG A 239 -24.85 10.56 -7.30
C ARG A 239 -23.96 11.78 -7.44
N ILE A 240 -22.76 11.80 -6.87
CA ILE A 240 -21.75 12.84 -7.02
C ILE A 240 -21.22 12.83 -8.45
N ASP A 241 -20.95 11.68 -9.05
CA ASP A 241 -20.52 11.56 -10.44
C ASP A 241 -21.59 12.09 -11.38
N SER A 242 -22.84 11.66 -11.17
CA SER A 242 -24.00 12.18 -11.90
C SER A 242 -24.24 13.67 -11.64
N ILE A 243 -24.08 14.16 -10.41
CA ILE A 243 -24.22 15.59 -10.07
C ILE A 243 -23.11 16.40 -10.73
N ILE A 244 -21.85 15.96 -10.68
CA ILE A 244 -20.71 16.69 -11.25
C ILE A 244 -20.83 16.73 -12.78
N ARG A 245 -21.11 15.58 -13.43
CA ARG A 245 -21.38 15.52 -14.87
C ARG A 245 -22.57 16.39 -15.23
N HIS A 246 -23.71 16.23 -14.56
CA HIS A 246 -24.91 17.01 -14.81
C HIS A 246 -24.68 18.51 -14.55
N CYS A 247 -23.87 18.88 -13.56
CA CYS A 247 -23.46 20.27 -13.31
C CYS A 247 -22.64 20.83 -14.48
N PHE A 248 -21.67 20.08 -15.01
CA PHE A 248 -20.90 20.51 -16.17
C PHE A 248 -21.74 20.58 -17.44
N GLN A 249 -22.59 19.58 -17.69
CA GLN A 249 -23.51 19.55 -18.83
C GLN A 249 -24.51 20.71 -18.77
N THR A 250 -25.08 20.98 -17.58
CA THR A 250 -26.00 22.09 -17.35
C THR A 250 -25.31 23.44 -17.51
N ARG A 251 -24.08 23.58 -16.99
CA ARG A 251 -23.32 24.83 -17.06
C ARG A 251 -22.78 25.10 -18.46
N ALA A 252 -22.41 24.06 -19.20
CA ALA A 252 -21.99 24.13 -20.60
C ALA A 252 -23.19 24.21 -21.57
N ARG A 253 -24.42 23.98 -21.09
CA ARG A 253 -25.65 23.86 -21.89
C ARG A 253 -25.53 22.86 -23.05
N SER A 254 -24.72 21.83 -22.84
CA SER A 254 -24.42 20.79 -23.83
C SER A 254 -23.94 19.56 -23.09
N GLU A 255 -24.58 18.44 -23.37
CA GLU A 255 -24.22 17.15 -22.78
C GLU A 255 -22.80 16.74 -23.22
N GLU A 256 -22.50 16.92 -24.50
CA GLU A 256 -21.20 16.63 -25.11
C GLU A 256 -20.07 17.49 -24.53
N LEU A 257 -20.25 18.81 -24.37
CA LEU A 257 -19.23 19.65 -23.73
C LEU A 257 -19.09 19.36 -22.24
N GLY A 258 -20.19 19.07 -21.54
CA GLY A 258 -20.14 18.75 -20.11
C GLY A 258 -19.36 17.47 -19.83
N ASP A 259 -19.57 16.45 -20.66
CA ASP A 259 -18.80 15.22 -20.61
C ASP A 259 -17.33 15.45 -21.01
N ALA A 260 -17.07 16.25 -22.06
CA ALA A 260 -15.72 16.59 -22.46
C ALA A 260 -14.94 17.29 -21.33
N ILE A 261 -15.54 18.27 -20.64
CA ILE A 261 -14.93 18.97 -19.49
C ILE A 261 -14.68 18.02 -18.32
N TYR A 262 -15.65 17.14 -18.02
CA TYR A 262 -15.49 16.13 -16.97
C TYR A 262 -14.30 15.21 -17.27
N TYR A 263 -14.21 14.71 -18.51
CA TYR A 263 -13.10 13.86 -18.93
C TYR A 263 -11.78 14.63 -18.95
N GLU A 264 -11.75 15.88 -19.41
CA GLU A 264 -10.56 16.75 -19.42
C GLU A 264 -10.06 17.08 -18.01
N MET A 265 -10.97 17.28 -17.04
CA MET A 265 -10.60 17.36 -15.62
C MET A 265 -10.02 16.05 -15.10
N PHE A 266 -10.58 14.92 -15.53
CA PHE A 266 -10.05 13.60 -15.19
C PHE A 266 -8.65 13.39 -15.79
N GLU A 267 -8.42 13.82 -17.04
CA GLU A 267 -7.10 13.86 -17.67
C GLU A 267 -6.16 14.82 -16.93
N THR A 268 -6.64 15.95 -16.42
CA THR A 268 -5.82 16.91 -15.67
C THR A 268 -5.42 16.39 -14.29
N LEU A 269 -6.31 15.65 -13.62
CA LEU A 269 -6.07 15.11 -12.29
C LEU A 269 -5.25 13.81 -12.30
N PHE A 270 -5.34 13.02 -13.37
CA PHE A 270 -4.72 11.69 -13.47
C PHE A 270 -3.71 11.54 -14.62
N GLY A 271 -3.67 12.47 -15.57
CA GLY A 271 -2.68 12.55 -16.65
C GLY A 271 -1.48 13.42 -16.26
N LYS A 272 -0.32 13.15 -16.87
CA LYS A 272 0.74 14.16 -16.98
C LYS A 272 0.29 15.17 -18.04
N VAL A 273 0.71 16.43 -17.95
CA VAL A 273 0.30 17.55 -18.83
C VAL A 273 0.33 17.23 -20.34
N ASP A 274 1.18 16.28 -20.77
CA ASP A 274 1.31 15.85 -22.18
C ASP A 274 0.84 14.40 -22.46
N ARG A 275 0.08 13.77 -21.55
CA ARG A 275 -0.33 12.36 -21.67
C ARG A 275 -1.86 12.24 -21.67
N GLN A 276 -2.41 11.97 -22.86
CA GLN A 276 -3.82 11.64 -23.06
C GLN A 276 -4.21 10.37 -22.29
N LEU A 277 -5.38 10.37 -21.65
CA LEU A 277 -5.88 9.30 -20.80
C LEU A 277 -6.34 8.12 -21.67
N GLU A 278 -5.64 7.00 -21.56
CA GLU A 278 -6.03 5.76 -22.23
C GLU A 278 -6.94 4.94 -21.29
N LEU A 279 -8.16 4.67 -21.75
CA LEU A 279 -9.12 3.82 -21.05
C LEU A 279 -9.08 2.39 -21.59
N ARG A 280 -9.15 1.41 -20.69
CA ARG A 280 -9.24 -0.01 -21.02
C ARG A 280 -10.51 -0.62 -20.45
N THR A 281 -11.12 -1.54 -21.19
CA THR A 281 -12.27 -2.31 -20.70
C THR A 281 -12.06 -3.80 -20.96
N ASN A 282 -12.75 -4.65 -20.19
CA ASN A 282 -12.67 -6.12 -20.31
C ASN A 282 -11.23 -6.64 -20.22
N PHE A 283 -10.45 -6.14 -19.25
CA PHE A 283 -9.04 -6.49 -19.15
C PHE A 283 -8.87 -7.92 -18.64
N LYS A 284 -8.24 -8.79 -19.44
CA LYS A 284 -7.87 -10.14 -19.04
C LYS A 284 -6.36 -10.33 -19.06
N TYR A 285 -5.85 -11.01 -18.06
CA TYR A 285 -4.43 -11.25 -17.89
C TYR A 285 -4.19 -12.68 -17.43
N THR A 286 -3.84 -13.56 -18.37
CA THR A 286 -3.60 -14.97 -18.08
C THR A 286 -2.11 -15.25 -18.07
N ILE A 287 -1.61 -15.70 -16.93
CA ILE A 287 -0.22 -16.11 -16.69
C ILE A 287 -0.20 -17.62 -16.61
N LYS A 288 0.65 -18.26 -17.41
CA LYS A 288 0.88 -19.69 -17.35
C LYS A 288 2.35 -19.94 -17.07
N ILE A 289 2.65 -20.52 -15.91
CA ILE A 289 4.01 -20.89 -15.52
C ILE A 289 4.22 -22.39 -15.70
N GLN A 290 5.29 -22.78 -16.37
CA GLN A 290 5.61 -24.17 -16.69
C GLN A 290 7.10 -24.44 -16.54
N GLU A 291 7.45 -25.69 -16.28
CA GLU A 291 8.82 -26.19 -16.44
C GLU A 291 9.22 -26.14 -17.92
N PHE A 292 10.50 -25.91 -18.20
CA PHE A 292 11.00 -26.03 -19.57
C PHE A 292 10.90 -27.48 -20.05
N PRO A 293 10.51 -27.73 -21.32
CA PRO A 293 10.61 -29.06 -21.91
C PRO A 293 12.05 -29.57 -21.84
N ARG A 294 12.25 -30.86 -21.52
CA ARG A 294 13.59 -31.47 -21.37
C ARG A 294 14.49 -31.25 -22.60
N GLU A 295 13.89 -31.23 -23.79
CA GLU A 295 14.57 -31.00 -25.07
C GLU A 295 15.14 -29.57 -25.18
N GLU A 296 14.40 -28.56 -24.70
CA GLU A 296 14.87 -27.17 -24.64
C GLU A 296 15.93 -26.96 -23.54
N ILE A 297 15.91 -27.76 -22.47
CA ILE A 297 16.90 -27.70 -21.38
C ILE A 297 18.30 -28.14 -21.86
N LEU A 298 18.36 -29.13 -22.75
CA LEU A 298 19.62 -29.66 -23.27
C LEU A 298 20.30 -28.70 -24.27
N ALA A 299 19.53 -27.84 -24.93
CA ALA A 299 20.02 -26.87 -25.91
C ALA A 299 20.57 -25.57 -25.27
N TYR A 300 20.16 -25.24 -24.04
CA TYR A 300 20.55 -24.01 -23.35
C TYR A 300 21.15 -24.33 -21.97
N HIS A 301 22.46 -24.18 -21.83
CA HIS A 301 23.10 -24.17 -20.51
C HIS A 301 22.37 -23.14 -19.61
N ALA A 302 22.00 -23.55 -18.39
CA ALA A 302 21.20 -22.82 -17.38
C ALA A 302 19.64 -22.85 -17.49
N ALA A 303 19.02 -23.55 -18.46
CA ALA A 303 17.55 -23.64 -18.54
C ALA A 303 16.85 -24.34 -17.35
N GLY A 304 17.58 -25.16 -16.58
CA GLY A 304 17.06 -25.84 -15.38
C GLY A 304 16.67 -24.90 -14.23
N ASP A 305 17.23 -23.69 -14.22
CA ASP A 305 17.06 -22.70 -13.14
C ASP A 305 15.94 -21.69 -13.39
N TYR A 306 15.20 -21.83 -14.51
CA TYR A 306 14.13 -20.92 -14.89
C TYR A 306 12.82 -21.67 -15.15
N PHE A 307 11.71 -20.97 -14.97
CA PHE A 307 10.41 -21.32 -15.50
C PHE A 307 10.18 -20.61 -16.83
N ARG A 308 9.40 -21.26 -17.71
CA ARG A 308 8.79 -20.62 -18.87
C ARG A 308 7.47 -19.99 -18.44
N VAL A 309 7.33 -18.69 -18.65
CA VAL A 309 6.10 -17.95 -18.37
C VAL A 309 5.50 -17.48 -19.68
N THR A 310 4.27 -17.91 -19.96
CA THR A 310 3.47 -17.40 -21.07
C THR A 310 2.38 -16.49 -20.52
N THR A 311 2.32 -15.27 -21.03
CA THR A 311 1.37 -14.25 -20.59
C THR A 311 0.51 -13.83 -21.76
N HIS A 312 -0.79 -14.06 -21.64
CA HIS A 312 -1.80 -13.61 -22.58
C HIS A 312 -2.56 -12.42 -21.98
N ILE A 313 -2.53 -11.29 -22.69
CA ILE A 313 -3.10 -10.02 -22.26
C ILE A 313 -4.18 -9.65 -23.27
N GLU A 314 -5.37 -9.33 -22.78
CA GLU A 314 -6.51 -8.93 -23.59
C GLU A 314 -7.15 -7.69 -22.99
N TYR A 315 -7.51 -6.70 -23.80
CA TYR A 315 -8.32 -5.56 -23.39
C TYR A 315 -8.91 -4.84 -24.60
N ILE A 316 -9.98 -4.06 -24.39
CA ILE A 316 -10.56 -3.19 -25.41
C ILE A 316 -10.12 -1.75 -25.15
N LYS A 317 -9.64 -1.07 -26.19
CA LYS A 317 -9.27 0.35 -26.17
C LYS A 317 -9.53 1.02 -27.52
N THR A 318 -9.44 2.34 -27.56
CA THR A 318 -9.39 3.09 -28.81
C THR A 318 -8.00 3.01 -29.44
N ILE A 319 -7.89 2.52 -30.67
CA ILE A 319 -6.62 2.41 -31.39
C ILE A 319 -6.16 3.81 -31.83
N LYS A 320 -4.92 4.18 -31.51
CA LYS A 320 -4.36 5.51 -31.83
C LYS A 320 -3.18 5.47 -32.79
N ASN A 321 -2.49 4.34 -32.85
CA ASN A 321 -1.32 4.17 -33.69
C ASN A 321 -1.51 2.94 -34.58
N HIS A 322 -1.21 3.09 -35.87
CA HIS A 322 -1.20 1.96 -36.82
C HIS A 322 0.14 1.19 -36.74
N ILE A 323 1.17 1.83 -36.17
CA ILE A 323 2.46 1.23 -35.80
C ILE A 323 2.72 1.57 -34.34
N PHE A 324 2.91 0.56 -33.50
CA PHE A 324 3.12 0.70 -32.07
C PHE A 324 4.22 -0.24 -31.57
N VAL A 325 4.67 -0.04 -30.34
CA VAL A 325 5.76 -0.81 -29.73
C VAL A 325 5.31 -1.51 -28.46
N ILE A 326 5.76 -2.75 -28.30
CA ILE A 326 5.75 -3.47 -27.03
C ILE A 326 7.19 -3.43 -26.50
N GLY A 327 7.38 -2.74 -25.36
CA GLY A 327 8.70 -2.51 -24.77
C GLY A 327 8.99 -3.45 -23.61
N CYS A 328 10.21 -3.97 -23.53
CA CYS A 328 10.72 -4.71 -22.38
C CYS A 328 11.91 -3.97 -21.76
N ALA A 329 11.76 -3.57 -20.50
CA ALA A 329 12.75 -2.89 -19.70
C ALA A 329 13.44 -3.85 -18.71
N LEU A 330 14.68 -3.57 -18.34
CA LEU A 330 15.44 -4.26 -17.29
C LEU A 330 15.52 -3.49 -15.97
N ASN A 331 15.15 -2.21 -15.98
CA ASN A 331 15.21 -1.33 -14.83
C ASN A 331 14.17 -0.21 -14.94
N ASP A 332 13.97 0.50 -13.83
CA ASP A 332 12.96 1.56 -13.73
C ASP A 332 13.22 2.74 -14.67
N THR A 333 14.48 3.05 -14.99
CA THR A 333 14.84 4.13 -15.94
C THR A 333 14.35 3.79 -17.34
N GLN A 334 14.61 2.56 -17.81
CA GLN A 334 14.12 2.04 -19.09
C GLN A 334 12.58 1.97 -19.11
N LEU A 335 11.98 1.48 -18.03
CA LEU A 335 10.53 1.42 -17.89
C LEU A 335 9.90 2.82 -17.98
N ALA A 336 10.49 3.81 -17.31
CA ALA A 336 10.06 5.20 -17.37
C ALA A 336 10.17 5.79 -18.79
N ALA A 337 11.20 5.42 -19.56
CA ALA A 337 11.33 5.84 -20.94
C ALA A 337 10.16 5.33 -21.81
N PHE A 338 9.73 4.07 -21.63
CA PHE A 338 8.54 3.55 -22.29
C PHE A 338 7.25 4.23 -21.84
N PHE A 339 7.16 4.69 -20.58
CA PHE A 339 6.00 5.45 -20.10
C PHE A 339 5.80 6.79 -20.83
N ASN A 340 6.87 7.37 -21.36
CA ASN A 340 6.83 8.65 -22.07
C ASN A 340 6.63 8.49 -23.59
N ASP A 341 6.72 7.28 -24.16
CA ASP A 341 6.46 7.04 -25.58
C ASP A 341 4.97 6.74 -25.81
N THR A 342 4.29 7.60 -26.56
CA THR A 342 2.87 7.48 -26.90
C THR A 342 2.56 6.33 -27.86
N ARG A 343 3.58 5.77 -28.52
CA ARG A 343 3.45 4.57 -29.36
C ARG A 343 3.65 3.29 -28.55
N CYS A 344 4.06 3.37 -27.28
CA CYS A 344 4.24 2.19 -26.44
C CYS A 344 2.89 1.69 -25.91
N GLU A 345 2.42 0.60 -26.51
CA GLU A 345 1.13 -0.03 -26.24
C GLU A 345 1.17 -0.86 -24.96
N TYR A 346 2.24 -1.62 -24.77
CA TYR A 346 2.45 -2.47 -23.60
C TYR A 346 3.91 -2.46 -23.15
N ARG A 347 4.10 -2.57 -21.83
CA ARG A 347 5.39 -2.42 -21.15
C ARG A 347 5.62 -3.62 -20.26
N TRP A 348 6.80 -4.22 -20.37
CA TRP A 348 7.24 -5.34 -19.55
C TRP A 348 8.46 -4.94 -18.74
N LEU A 349 8.52 -5.32 -17.46
CA LEU A 349 9.72 -5.21 -16.65
C LEU A 349 10.25 -6.61 -16.36
N LEU A 350 11.44 -6.91 -16.87
CA LEU A 350 12.12 -8.17 -16.65
C LEU A 350 13.08 -8.02 -15.46
N ASN A 351 12.76 -8.65 -14.32
CA ASN A 351 13.57 -8.56 -13.11
C ASN A 351 14.94 -9.21 -13.29
N ARG A 352 16.03 -8.51 -12.91
CA ARG A 352 17.40 -9.05 -12.86
C ARG A 352 17.50 -10.20 -11.85
N GLY A 353 17.44 -11.44 -12.32
CA GLY A 353 18.28 -12.51 -11.80
C GLY A 353 19.48 -12.61 -12.74
N ASP A 354 20.69 -12.73 -12.20
CA ASP A 354 21.93 -12.70 -12.97
C ASP A 354 21.84 -13.69 -14.18
N ASP A 355 22.31 -13.24 -15.34
CA ASP A 355 22.33 -13.90 -16.67
C ASP A 355 21.09 -13.82 -17.60
N LEU A 356 20.13 -12.91 -17.38
CA LEU A 356 19.04 -12.65 -18.34
C LEU A 356 19.47 -11.72 -19.50
N VAL A 357 19.28 -12.18 -20.74
CA VAL A 357 19.52 -11.43 -21.98
C VAL A 357 18.17 -11.15 -22.65
N LEU A 358 17.81 -9.88 -22.81
CA LEU A 358 16.47 -9.47 -23.30
C LEU A 358 16.04 -10.16 -24.61
N GLU A 359 16.90 -10.14 -25.63
CA GLU A 359 16.63 -10.74 -26.96
C GLU A 359 16.36 -12.24 -26.91
N ARG A 360 16.89 -12.93 -25.89
CA ARG A 360 16.73 -14.38 -25.70
C ARG A 360 15.56 -14.70 -24.77
N ASP A 361 15.34 -13.87 -23.76
CA ASP A 361 14.51 -14.21 -22.60
C ASP A 361 13.18 -13.46 -22.55
N PHE A 362 12.92 -12.58 -23.52
CA PHE A 362 11.63 -11.94 -23.77
C PHE A 362 11.26 -12.06 -25.24
N ARG A 363 10.06 -12.59 -25.53
CA ARG A 363 9.53 -12.71 -26.90
C ARG A 363 8.06 -12.35 -26.94
N VAL A 364 7.69 -11.41 -27.82
CA VAL A 364 6.30 -11.24 -28.24
C VAL A 364 6.03 -12.27 -29.32
N SER A 365 5.18 -13.24 -29.02
CA SER A 365 4.88 -14.36 -29.93
C SER A 365 3.75 -14.03 -30.90
N ARG A 366 2.78 -13.22 -30.45
CA ARG A 366 1.59 -12.89 -31.23
C ARG A 366 0.98 -11.58 -30.76
N VAL A 367 0.46 -10.80 -31.69
CA VAL A 367 -0.38 -9.63 -31.43
C VAL A 367 -1.60 -9.71 -32.33
N ARG A 368 -2.80 -9.50 -31.79
CA ARG A 368 -4.04 -9.46 -32.58
C ARG A 368 -4.84 -8.22 -32.25
N ILE A 369 -5.54 -7.69 -33.26
CA ILE A 369 -6.52 -6.62 -33.10
C ILE A 369 -7.82 -7.09 -33.77
N ASP A 370 -8.91 -7.12 -33.02
CA ASP A 370 -10.23 -7.64 -33.46
C ASP A 370 -10.14 -9.03 -34.11
N ASN A 371 -9.32 -9.92 -33.52
CA ASN A 371 -9.05 -11.28 -34.02
C ASN A 371 -8.18 -11.35 -35.30
N GLU A 372 -7.69 -10.25 -35.85
CA GLU A 372 -6.75 -10.24 -36.97
C GLU A 372 -5.30 -10.24 -36.46
N ASP A 373 -4.44 -11.06 -37.04
CA ASP A 373 -3.01 -11.09 -36.69
C ASP A 373 -2.30 -9.83 -37.18
N ILE A 374 -1.59 -9.17 -36.25
CA ILE A 374 -0.82 -7.96 -36.54
C ILE A 374 0.65 -8.35 -36.79
N PRO A 375 1.25 -7.92 -37.92
CA PRO A 375 2.66 -8.20 -38.21
C PRO A 375 3.60 -7.63 -37.16
N LEU A 376 4.60 -8.41 -36.77
CA LEU A 376 5.78 -7.93 -36.04
C LEU A 376 6.81 -7.44 -37.05
N ILE A 377 6.96 -6.12 -37.17
CA ILE A 377 7.75 -5.45 -38.21
C ILE A 377 9.25 -5.70 -37.97
N ARG A 378 9.70 -5.44 -36.75
CA ARG A 378 11.09 -5.58 -36.32
C ARG A 378 11.21 -5.63 -34.81
N SER A 379 12.34 -6.13 -34.34
CA SER A 379 12.71 -6.08 -32.93
C SER A 379 14.14 -5.57 -32.79
N GLU A 380 14.39 -4.66 -31.86
CA GLU A 380 15.71 -4.04 -31.69
C GLU A 380 16.00 -3.74 -30.22
N ASN A 381 17.29 -3.85 -29.84
CA ASN A 381 17.78 -3.38 -28.56
C ASN A 381 18.16 -1.91 -28.68
N THR A 382 17.55 -1.08 -27.83
CA THR A 382 17.82 0.36 -27.76
C THR A 382 18.31 0.73 -26.35
N GLU A 383 18.73 1.98 -26.16
CA GLU A 383 19.06 2.51 -24.84
C GLU A 383 17.88 2.44 -23.85
N ARG A 384 16.63 2.46 -24.37
CA ARG A 384 15.40 2.37 -23.58
C ARG A 384 15.00 0.95 -23.21
N GLY A 385 15.68 -0.07 -23.75
CA GLY A 385 15.37 -1.49 -23.58
C GLY A 385 15.10 -2.19 -24.91
N TYR A 386 14.49 -3.36 -24.86
CA TYR A 386 14.16 -4.14 -26.05
C TYR A 386 12.78 -3.76 -26.57
N GLU A 387 12.71 -3.44 -27.87
CA GLU A 387 11.53 -2.91 -28.53
C GLU A 387 11.04 -3.89 -29.58
N VAL A 388 9.75 -4.24 -29.54
CA VAL A 388 9.10 -5.04 -30.58
C VAL A 388 8.05 -4.17 -31.28
N TRP A 389 8.34 -3.80 -32.52
CA TRP A 389 7.48 -2.95 -33.35
C TRP A 389 6.43 -3.80 -34.05
N CYS A 390 5.17 -3.45 -33.85
CA CYS A 390 4.00 -4.16 -34.36
C CYS A 390 3.12 -3.19 -35.17
N GLY A 391 2.50 -3.67 -36.23
CA GLY A 391 1.55 -2.89 -37.00
C GLY A 391 1.69 -3.05 -38.51
N ASP A 392 0.73 -2.48 -39.22
CA ASP A 392 0.71 -2.38 -40.67
C ASP A 392 -0.22 -1.23 -41.11
N ASP A 393 -0.30 -1.00 -42.42
CA ASP A 393 -1.20 0.02 -42.97
C ASP A 393 -2.68 -0.38 -42.90
N ALA A 394 -3.01 -1.66 -42.79
CA ALA A 394 -4.40 -2.11 -42.66
C ALA A 394 -5.01 -1.60 -41.35
N LEU A 395 -4.20 -1.48 -40.29
CA LEU A 395 -4.62 -0.95 -39.00
C LEU A 395 -5.04 0.53 -39.03
N ARG A 396 -4.67 1.29 -40.08
CA ARG A 396 -5.15 2.68 -40.27
C ARG A 396 -6.67 2.78 -40.28
N LYS A 397 -7.38 1.75 -40.78
CA LYS A 397 -8.86 1.71 -40.84
C LYS A 397 -9.52 1.61 -39.45
N LYS A 398 -8.74 1.23 -38.43
CA LYS A 398 -9.15 1.06 -37.03
C LYS A 398 -8.75 2.25 -36.15
N LEU A 399 -8.02 3.24 -36.69
CA LEU A 399 -7.66 4.45 -35.93
C LEU A 399 -8.90 5.17 -35.41
N ASN A 400 -8.81 5.60 -34.16
CA ASN A 400 -9.88 6.25 -33.39
C ASN A 400 -11.15 5.40 -33.19
N LYS A 401 -11.08 4.08 -33.42
CA LYS A 401 -12.17 3.14 -33.11
C LYS A 401 -11.77 2.25 -31.94
N GLN A 402 -12.77 1.81 -31.18
CA GLN A 402 -12.57 0.76 -30.18
C GLN A 402 -12.28 -0.56 -30.89
N ALA A 403 -11.26 -1.26 -30.41
CA ALA A 403 -10.90 -2.59 -30.88
C ALA A 403 -10.38 -3.43 -29.71
N LYS A 404 -10.54 -4.75 -29.82
CA LYS A 404 -9.99 -5.73 -28.90
C LYS A 404 -8.52 -5.94 -29.24
N VAL A 405 -7.63 -5.67 -28.30
CA VAL A 405 -6.19 -5.91 -28.40
C VAL A 405 -5.84 -7.19 -27.63
N GLU A 406 -5.09 -8.09 -28.27
CA GLU A 406 -4.56 -9.30 -27.65
C GLU A 406 -3.05 -9.36 -27.86
N ILE A 407 -2.30 -9.67 -26.80
CA ILE A 407 -0.84 -9.76 -26.83
C ILE A 407 -0.40 -11.03 -26.11
N GLU A 408 0.44 -11.83 -26.76
CA GLU A 408 1.01 -13.04 -26.17
C GLU A 408 2.53 -12.90 -26.02
N ILE A 409 2.99 -12.90 -24.77
CA ILE A 409 4.38 -12.70 -24.39
C ILE A 409 4.92 -13.97 -23.73
N ILE A 410 6.11 -14.40 -24.12
CA ILE A 410 6.84 -15.50 -23.50
C ILE A 410 8.10 -14.95 -22.83
N THR A 411 8.28 -15.25 -21.55
CA THR A 411 9.46 -14.84 -20.78
C THR A 411 10.05 -15.97 -19.95
N LYS A 412 11.31 -15.80 -19.55
CA LYS A 412 11.93 -16.64 -18.51
C LYS A 412 11.77 -16.01 -17.14
N LYS A 413 11.49 -16.84 -16.14
CA LYS A 413 11.40 -16.43 -14.73
C LYS A 413 12.31 -17.30 -13.88
N SER A 414 13.31 -16.71 -13.24
CA SER A 414 14.23 -17.47 -12.36
C SER A 414 13.47 -18.19 -11.26
N LYS A 415 13.83 -19.45 -10.99
CA LYS A 415 13.33 -20.26 -9.87
C LYS A 415 13.78 -19.73 -8.51
N SER A 416 14.87 -18.96 -8.46
CA SER A 416 15.29 -18.27 -7.23
C SER A 416 14.38 -17.08 -6.88
N SER A 417 13.59 -16.59 -7.83
CA SER A 417 12.57 -15.56 -7.61
C SER A 417 11.21 -16.22 -7.39
N ASN A 418 10.57 -15.90 -6.28
CA ASN A 418 9.32 -16.54 -5.88
C ASN A 418 8.10 -15.60 -5.99
N THR A 419 8.18 -14.57 -6.83
CA THR A 419 7.15 -13.55 -6.98
C THR A 419 6.83 -13.24 -8.44
N PHE A 420 5.58 -12.89 -8.74
CA PHE A 420 5.17 -12.38 -10.06
C PHE A 420 4.11 -11.29 -9.88
N SER A 421 4.38 -10.10 -10.40
CA SER A 421 3.52 -8.93 -10.20
C SER A 421 2.85 -8.49 -11.50
N VAL A 422 1.58 -8.12 -11.41
CA VAL A 422 0.78 -7.51 -12.47
C VAL A 422 0.37 -6.12 -12.01
N TYR A 423 0.61 -5.12 -12.85
CA TYR A 423 0.28 -3.72 -12.56
C TYR A 423 -0.66 -3.17 -13.63
N LEU A 424 -1.72 -2.50 -13.16
CA LEU A 424 -2.64 -1.74 -13.98
C LEU A 424 -2.21 -0.28 -13.97
N VAL A 425 -1.74 0.18 -15.13
CA VAL A 425 -1.17 1.52 -15.32
C VAL A 425 -2.16 2.51 -15.94
N TYR A 426 -3.31 2.01 -16.38
CA TYR A 426 -4.37 2.77 -17.03
C TYR A 426 -5.70 2.53 -16.30
N PRO A 427 -6.60 3.53 -16.27
CA PRO A 427 -7.96 3.30 -15.79
C PRO A 427 -8.61 2.16 -16.59
N THR A 428 -9.07 1.16 -15.85
CA THR A 428 -9.53 -0.12 -16.40
C THR A 428 -10.91 -0.44 -15.85
N ARG A 429 -11.87 -0.77 -16.70
CA ARG A 429 -13.21 -1.22 -16.31
C ARG A 429 -13.35 -2.72 -16.53
N GLY A 430 -13.63 -3.47 -15.47
CA GLY A 430 -13.63 -4.93 -15.48
C GLY A 430 -12.23 -5.53 -15.57
N MET A 431 -12.00 -6.61 -14.80
CA MET A 431 -10.70 -7.28 -14.75
C MET A 431 -10.83 -8.78 -14.46
N ASP A 432 -10.05 -9.59 -15.16
CA ASP A 432 -9.92 -11.03 -14.93
C ASP A 432 -8.44 -11.45 -15.02
N ILE A 433 -7.80 -11.67 -13.87
CA ILE A 433 -6.40 -12.11 -13.80
C ILE A 433 -6.38 -13.58 -13.41
N LEU A 434 -5.73 -14.42 -14.21
CA LEU A 434 -5.58 -15.85 -13.96
C LEU A 434 -4.09 -16.20 -13.86
N PHE A 435 -3.64 -16.66 -12.70
CA PHE A 435 -2.33 -17.26 -12.50
C PHE A 435 -2.43 -18.78 -12.49
N ASN A 436 -2.04 -19.43 -13.58
CA ASN A 436 -2.04 -20.87 -13.77
C ASN A 436 -0.64 -21.44 -13.56
N TYR A 437 -0.52 -22.36 -12.59
CA TYR A 437 0.70 -23.06 -12.21
C TYR A 437 0.50 -24.58 -12.16
N GLU A 438 -0.50 -25.09 -12.90
CA GLU A 438 -0.76 -26.52 -13.00
C GLU A 438 0.46 -27.26 -13.57
N GLY A 439 0.89 -28.31 -12.87
CA GLY A 439 2.08 -29.08 -13.22
C GLY A 439 3.40 -28.56 -12.62
N VAL A 440 3.39 -27.41 -11.93
CA VAL A 440 4.56 -26.91 -11.19
C VAL A 440 4.41 -27.25 -9.71
N LYS A 441 5.49 -27.72 -9.08
CA LYS A 441 5.51 -28.17 -7.68
C LYS A 441 5.64 -26.99 -6.70
N PHE A 442 4.65 -26.10 -6.69
CA PHE A 442 4.53 -25.09 -5.64
C PHE A 442 3.76 -25.64 -4.44
N LYS A 443 4.34 -25.56 -3.25
CA LYS A 443 3.70 -25.95 -1.99
C LYS A 443 2.50 -25.08 -1.65
N TYR A 444 2.60 -23.79 -1.96
CA TYR A 444 1.52 -22.82 -1.86
C TYR A 444 1.71 -21.69 -2.87
N VAL A 445 0.61 -21.04 -3.24
CA VAL A 445 0.58 -19.77 -3.98
C VAL A 445 -0.35 -18.83 -3.20
N LYS A 446 0.12 -17.61 -2.94
CA LYS A 446 -0.64 -16.53 -2.32
C LYS A 446 -0.67 -15.33 -3.23
N GLU A 447 -1.79 -14.65 -3.28
CA GLU A 447 -2.00 -13.38 -3.95
C GLU A 447 -2.03 -12.25 -2.93
N VAL A 448 -1.40 -11.12 -3.26
CA VAL A 448 -1.52 -9.87 -2.52
C VAL A 448 -1.99 -8.81 -3.49
N SER A 449 -3.27 -8.47 -3.38
CA SER A 449 -3.96 -7.53 -4.24
C SER A 449 -3.93 -6.13 -3.66
N PHE A 450 -3.74 -5.14 -4.51
CA PHE A 450 -3.78 -3.72 -4.19
C PHE A 450 -4.55 -3.01 -5.30
N PHE A 451 -5.88 -3.08 -5.30
CA PHE A 451 -6.68 -2.36 -6.29
C PHE A 451 -7.21 -1.06 -5.69
N SER A 452 -7.29 -0.03 -6.52
CA SER A 452 -7.89 1.26 -6.22
C SER A 452 -9.16 1.39 -7.04
N GLY A 453 -10.31 1.50 -6.40
CA GLY A 453 -11.62 1.48 -7.03
C GLY A 453 -12.73 1.51 -5.99
N LYS A 454 -13.99 1.56 -6.43
CA LYS A 454 -15.14 1.55 -5.51
C LYS A 454 -15.25 0.22 -4.75
N GLN A 455 -14.98 -0.90 -5.42
CA GLN A 455 -14.80 -2.21 -4.82
C GLN A 455 -13.36 -2.71 -5.10
N PRO A 456 -12.39 -2.38 -4.23
CA PRO A 456 -10.99 -2.74 -4.45
C PRO A 456 -10.67 -4.21 -4.17
N TYR A 457 -11.66 -5.00 -3.73
CA TYR A 457 -11.48 -6.40 -3.39
C TYR A 457 -11.95 -7.27 -4.55
N PRO A 458 -11.03 -7.88 -5.31
CA PRO A 458 -11.42 -8.84 -6.34
C PRO A 458 -12.03 -10.09 -5.71
N GLU A 459 -12.96 -10.71 -6.41
CA GLU A 459 -13.36 -12.08 -6.11
C GLU A 459 -12.17 -13.00 -6.41
N VAL A 460 -11.65 -13.66 -5.38
CA VAL A 460 -10.51 -14.57 -5.50
C VAL A 460 -10.97 -16.03 -5.46
N THR A 461 -10.69 -16.77 -6.52
CA THR A 461 -10.90 -18.22 -6.59
C THR A 461 -9.56 -18.94 -6.71
N ALA A 462 -9.19 -19.73 -5.71
CA ALA A 462 -7.97 -20.53 -5.71
C ALA A 462 -8.28 -22.03 -5.85
N LYS A 463 -7.60 -22.69 -6.80
CA LYS A 463 -7.58 -24.16 -6.95
C LYS A 463 -6.16 -24.64 -6.63
N LYS A 464 -6.00 -25.29 -5.47
CA LYS A 464 -4.70 -25.76 -4.98
C LYS A 464 -4.00 -26.64 -6.01
N GLY A 465 -2.74 -26.30 -6.33
CA GLY A 465 -1.93 -27.03 -7.31
C GLY A 465 -2.28 -26.74 -8.78
N LYS A 466 -3.20 -25.79 -9.03
CA LYS A 466 -3.67 -25.47 -10.39
C LYS A 466 -3.63 -23.97 -10.68
N SER A 467 -4.38 -23.15 -9.95
CA SER A 467 -4.52 -21.75 -10.32
C SER A 467 -5.01 -20.84 -9.19
N VAL A 468 -4.75 -19.54 -9.32
CA VAL A 468 -5.41 -18.46 -8.57
C VAL A 468 -6.02 -17.50 -9.58
N ARG A 469 -7.32 -17.20 -9.47
CA ARG A 469 -8.04 -16.27 -10.34
C ARG A 469 -8.59 -15.11 -9.53
N LEU A 470 -8.46 -13.90 -10.04
CA LEU A 470 -8.96 -12.67 -9.45
C LEU A 470 -9.91 -12.01 -10.45
N ARG A 471 -11.12 -11.66 -10.01
CA ARG A 471 -12.12 -11.03 -10.86
C ARG A 471 -12.68 -9.76 -10.23
N ILE A 472 -12.79 -8.70 -11.02
CA ILE A 472 -13.53 -7.48 -10.71
C ILE A 472 -14.59 -7.32 -11.79
N SER A 473 -15.82 -7.01 -11.38
CA SER A 473 -16.99 -6.89 -12.26
C SER A 473 -16.74 -5.93 -13.43
N ASP A 474 -17.34 -6.23 -14.59
CA ASP A 474 -17.26 -5.41 -15.81
C ASP A 474 -17.91 -4.02 -15.65
N ASP A 475 -18.62 -3.78 -14.54
CA ASP A 475 -19.20 -2.48 -14.18
C ASP A 475 -18.34 -1.65 -13.23
N GLU A 476 -17.26 -2.22 -12.71
CA GLU A 476 -16.42 -1.58 -11.71
C GLU A 476 -15.15 -0.98 -12.32
N TRP A 477 -14.80 0.22 -11.86
CA TRP A 477 -13.60 0.93 -12.27
C TRP A 477 -12.42 0.64 -11.36
N ILE A 478 -11.27 0.40 -11.99
CA ILE A 478 -9.98 0.18 -11.37
C ILE A 478 -9.04 1.30 -11.84
N PHE A 479 -8.51 2.06 -10.90
CA PHE A 479 -7.64 3.19 -11.16
C PHE A 479 -6.16 2.78 -11.30
N PRO A 480 -5.32 3.61 -11.94
CA PRO A 480 -3.89 3.36 -12.04
C PRO A 480 -3.20 3.13 -10.68
N ASN A 481 -2.01 2.52 -10.71
CA ASN A 481 -1.27 2.05 -9.54
C ASN A 481 -1.97 0.91 -8.77
N SER A 482 -2.91 0.24 -9.44
CA SER A 482 -3.53 -0.98 -8.95
C SER A 482 -2.78 -2.21 -9.43
N GLY A 483 -2.98 -3.36 -8.78
CA GLY A 483 -2.37 -4.60 -9.23
C GLY A 483 -2.48 -5.75 -8.25
N VAL A 484 -1.76 -6.82 -8.56
CA VAL A 484 -1.64 -8.02 -7.72
C VAL A 484 -0.22 -8.57 -7.82
N THR A 485 0.32 -9.01 -6.69
CA THR A 485 1.55 -9.80 -6.67
C THR A 485 1.24 -11.21 -6.19
N PHE A 486 1.62 -12.21 -7.00
CA PHE A 486 1.62 -13.62 -6.64
C PHE A 486 2.94 -13.98 -5.99
N PHE A 487 2.88 -14.72 -4.89
CA PHE A 487 4.00 -15.28 -4.16
C PHE A 487 3.84 -16.80 -4.10
N TRP A 488 4.93 -17.55 -4.23
CA TRP A 488 4.90 -19.00 -4.06
C TRP A 488 6.06 -19.50 -3.19
N GLY A 489 5.93 -20.74 -2.73
CA GLY A 489 6.98 -21.47 -2.03
C GLY A 489 7.11 -22.88 -2.59
N PHE A 490 8.34 -23.42 -2.51
CA PHE A 490 8.65 -24.79 -2.88
C PHE A 490 8.44 -25.76 -1.71
#